data_AF-A0A0R0LUX5-F1
#
_entry.id   AF-A0A0R0LUX5-F1
#
_cell.length_a   1.000
_cell.length_b   1.000
_cell.length_c   1.000
_cell.angle_alpha   90.00
_cell.angle_beta   90.00
_cell.angle_gamma   90.00
#
_symmetry.space_group_name_H-M   'P 1'
#
loop_
_entity.id
_entity.type
_entity.pdbx_description
1 polymer ?
#
loop_
_entity_poly.entity_id
_entity_poly.type
_entity_poly.pdbx_seq_one_letter_code
_entity_poly.pdbx_strand_id
1 'polypeptide(L)'
;MQQPSSISLLVTDMTSTTNLNIKSYNPIDSEDIILWLKEITMCQQIFGWDELTEKRMIIVHLKDDARARMAEFLNEKGYEISTQVLKTELQKRFLSKGRTDVTLSSFIHVQTQKNREEFKILLRTATVLASKGMMSYEAMCQIIINKVPEALKFF
;
A
#
# COMPACT_ATOMS: atom_id res chain seq x y z
N MET A 1 -36.39 40.30 -31.69
CA MET A 1 -35.85 39.66 -30.47
C MET A 1 -35.70 38.18 -30.75
N GLN A 2 -34.48 37.65 -30.71
CA GLN A 2 -34.10 36.31 -30.22
C GLN A 2 -32.66 36.02 -30.67
N GLN A 3 -31.75 36.03 -29.69
CA GLN A 3 -30.38 35.56 -29.78
C GLN A 3 -30.38 34.04 -29.55
N PRO A 4 -29.61 33.24 -30.32
CA PRO A 4 -29.31 31.88 -29.88
C PRO A 4 -28.18 31.97 -28.83
N SER A 5 -28.50 31.61 -27.59
CA SER A 5 -27.50 31.48 -26.53
C SER A 5 -26.76 30.18 -26.74
N SER A 6 -25.55 30.26 -27.30
CA SER A 6 -24.59 29.17 -27.34
C SER A 6 -24.24 28.77 -25.91
N ILE A 7 -24.68 27.58 -25.47
CA ILE A 7 -24.15 26.95 -24.27
C ILE A 7 -22.73 26.51 -24.61
N SER A 8 -21.76 27.37 -24.33
CA SER A 8 -20.36 26.96 -24.27
C SER A 8 -20.25 25.98 -23.12
N LEU A 9 -20.22 24.68 -23.45
CA LEU A 9 -19.66 23.66 -22.59
C LEU A 9 -18.23 24.11 -22.25
N LEU A 10 -18.07 24.69 -21.06
CA LEU A 10 -16.79 24.91 -20.42
C LEU A 10 -16.18 23.53 -20.19
N VAL A 11 -15.57 22.98 -21.23
CA VAL A 11 -14.54 21.95 -21.14
C VAL A 11 -13.40 22.63 -20.40
N THR A 12 -13.50 22.59 -19.07
CA THR A 12 -12.46 23.06 -18.18
C THR A 12 -11.28 22.14 -18.40
N ASP A 13 -10.13 22.71 -18.74
CA ASP A 13 -8.87 22.01 -19.01
C ASP A 13 -8.58 20.89 -18.00
N MET A 14 -8.99 19.66 -18.34
CA MET A 14 -8.70 18.43 -17.61
C MET A 14 -7.27 17.92 -17.90
N THR A 15 -6.44 18.75 -18.54
CA THR A 15 -5.14 18.36 -19.14
C THR A 15 -3.92 18.71 -18.27
N SER A 16 -4.08 19.39 -17.13
CA SER A 16 -2.92 19.83 -16.33
C SER A 16 -2.55 18.92 -15.14
N THR A 17 -3.41 18.00 -14.70
CA THR A 17 -3.11 17.12 -13.55
C THR A 17 -2.49 15.78 -13.96
N THR A 18 -2.56 15.42 -15.24
CA THR A 18 -2.00 14.18 -15.82
C THR A 18 -0.49 14.26 -16.12
N ASN A 19 0.13 15.44 -16.04
CA ASN A 19 1.58 15.61 -16.26
C ASN A 19 2.43 15.39 -15.01
N LEU A 20 1.81 15.06 -13.88
CA LEU A 20 2.54 14.68 -12.68
C LEU A 20 2.84 13.19 -12.78
N ASN A 21 4.13 12.83 -12.78
CA ASN A 21 4.59 11.44 -12.80
C ASN A 21 4.37 10.79 -11.42
N ILE A 22 3.12 10.76 -10.97
CA ILE A 22 2.71 10.11 -9.73
C ILE A 22 2.60 8.63 -10.03
N LYS A 23 3.27 7.82 -9.22
CA LYS A 23 3.21 6.37 -9.35
C LYS A 23 1.79 5.88 -9.07
N SER A 24 1.26 5.01 -9.93
CA SER A 24 -0.03 4.35 -9.67
C SER A 24 0.11 3.26 -8.62
N TYR A 25 -0.90 3.07 -7.78
CA TYR A 25 -0.95 2.00 -6.80
C TYR A 25 -1.54 0.72 -7.37
N ASN A 26 -0.81 -0.39 -7.22
CA ASN A 26 -1.31 -1.74 -7.50
C ASN A 26 -1.08 -2.68 -6.29
N PRO A 27 -2.13 -3.31 -5.73
CA PRO A 27 -1.99 -4.27 -4.64
C PRO A 27 -1.09 -5.48 -4.95
N ILE A 28 -0.94 -5.86 -6.22
CA ILE A 28 -0.20 -7.05 -6.64
C ILE A 28 1.32 -6.79 -6.64
N ASP A 29 1.75 -5.53 -6.84
CA ASP A 29 3.15 -5.17 -7.05
C ASP A 29 3.96 -5.06 -5.75
N SER A 30 3.49 -5.68 -4.65
CA SER A 30 4.08 -5.61 -3.29
C SER A 30 4.25 -4.18 -2.75
N GLU A 31 3.55 -3.21 -3.35
CA GLU A 31 3.64 -1.82 -2.96
C GLU A 31 2.97 -1.57 -1.60
N ASP A 32 3.68 -0.91 -0.70
CA ASP A 32 3.16 -0.54 0.61
C ASP A 32 2.20 0.64 0.46
N ILE A 33 0.91 0.38 0.71
CA ILE A 33 -0.15 1.40 0.66
C ILE A 33 0.13 2.57 1.60
N ILE A 34 0.81 2.36 2.73
CA ILE A 34 1.18 3.46 3.64
C ILE A 34 2.20 4.37 2.95
N LEU A 35 3.23 3.79 2.34
CA LEU A 35 4.27 4.56 1.67
C LEU A 35 3.68 5.34 0.51
N TRP A 36 2.87 4.68 -0.32
CA TRP A 36 2.22 5.33 -1.45
C TRP A 36 1.30 6.49 -1.03
N LEU A 37 0.49 6.31 0.02
CA LEU A 37 -0.35 7.40 0.54
C LEU A 37 0.46 8.57 1.13
N LYS A 38 1.63 8.28 1.72
CA LYS A 38 2.57 9.33 2.17
C LYS A 38 3.14 10.11 0.99
N GLU A 39 3.50 9.43 -0.10
CA GLU A 39 3.98 10.08 -1.32
C GLU A 39 2.92 11.02 -1.92
N ILE A 40 1.66 10.58 -1.99
CA ILE A 40 0.55 11.44 -2.40
C ILE A 40 0.39 12.65 -1.48
N THR A 41 0.51 12.46 -0.16
CA THR A 41 0.42 13.55 0.81
C THR A 41 1.59 14.55 0.65
N MET A 42 2.80 14.06 0.32
CA MET A 42 3.92 14.94 0.00
C MET A 42 3.66 15.75 -1.27
N CYS A 43 3.07 15.13 -2.30
CA CYS A 43 2.64 15.87 -3.50
C CYS A 43 1.60 16.93 -3.15
N GLN A 44 0.61 16.61 -2.33
CA GLN A 44 -0.40 17.56 -1.86
C GLN A 44 0.25 18.79 -1.21
N GLN A 45 1.27 18.59 -0.38
CA GLN A 45 2.01 19.68 0.28
C GLN A 45 2.86 20.50 -0.70
N ILE A 46 3.58 19.85 -1.62
CA ILE A 46 4.48 20.52 -2.57
C ILE A 46 3.70 21.36 -3.58
N PHE A 47 2.59 20.81 -4.08
CA PHE A 47 1.78 21.45 -5.11
C PHE A 47 0.61 22.27 -4.56
N GLY A 48 0.42 22.29 -3.23
CA GLY A 48 -0.64 23.04 -2.57
C GLY A 48 -2.05 22.56 -2.95
N TRP A 49 -2.25 21.25 -3.10
CA TRP A 49 -3.57 20.72 -3.45
C TRP A 49 -4.56 20.89 -2.31
N ASP A 50 -5.80 21.22 -2.68
CA ASP A 50 -6.94 21.16 -1.78
C ASP A 50 -7.38 19.70 -1.54
N GLU A 51 -8.25 19.50 -0.55
CA GLU A 51 -8.71 18.17 -0.16
C GLU A 51 -9.38 17.42 -1.33
N LEU A 52 -10.13 18.14 -2.17
CA LEU A 52 -10.82 17.56 -3.32
C LEU A 52 -9.83 17.08 -4.39
N THR A 53 -8.79 17.87 -4.68
CA THR A 53 -7.75 17.49 -5.63
C THR A 53 -6.96 16.31 -5.11
N GLU A 54 -6.58 16.29 -3.82
CA GLU A 54 -5.92 15.12 -3.22
C GLU A 54 -6.80 13.86 -3.35
N LYS A 55 -8.09 13.95 -3.03
CA LYS A 55 -9.05 12.84 -3.17
C LYS A 55 -9.07 12.30 -4.60
N ARG A 56 -9.15 13.20 -5.58
CA ARG A 56 -9.15 12.84 -7.01
C ARG A 56 -7.85 12.16 -7.43
N MET A 57 -6.70 12.69 -6.98
CA MET A 57 -5.39 12.11 -7.30
C MET A 57 -5.26 10.68 -6.79
N ILE A 58 -5.69 10.43 -5.55
CA ILE A 58 -5.76 9.09 -4.98
C ILE A 58 -6.58 8.18 -5.91
N ILE A 59 -7.84 8.55 -6.21
CA ILE A 59 -8.77 7.71 -6.97
C ILE A 59 -8.25 7.40 -8.38
N VAL A 60 -7.75 8.40 -9.11
CA VAL A 60 -7.27 8.24 -10.49
C VAL A 60 -6.06 7.30 -10.55
N HIS A 61 -5.24 7.28 -9.50
CA HIS A 61 -3.99 6.53 -9.47
C HIS A 61 -4.12 5.14 -8.84
N LEU A 62 -5.31 4.74 -8.37
CA LEU A 62 -5.59 3.34 -8.05
C LEU A 62 -5.72 2.51 -9.33
N LYS A 63 -5.21 1.28 -9.32
CA LYS A 63 -5.39 0.30 -10.40
C LYS A 63 -6.15 -0.95 -9.93
N ASP A 64 -6.70 -1.67 -10.91
CA ASP A 64 -7.24 -3.03 -10.76
C ASP A 64 -8.19 -3.20 -9.57
N ASP A 65 -7.93 -4.21 -8.71
CA ASP A 65 -8.74 -4.52 -7.52
C ASP A 65 -8.84 -3.33 -6.57
N ALA A 66 -7.79 -2.51 -6.44
CA ALA A 66 -7.86 -1.32 -5.57
C ALA A 66 -8.88 -0.31 -6.09
N ARG A 67 -8.90 -0.06 -7.40
CA ARG A 67 -9.87 0.84 -8.02
C ARG A 67 -11.29 0.30 -7.90
N ALA A 68 -11.50 -0.98 -8.22
CA ALA A 68 -12.82 -1.60 -8.16
C ALA A 68 -13.40 -1.55 -6.75
N ARG A 69 -12.62 -1.92 -5.74
CA ARG A 69 -13.04 -1.90 -4.32
C ARG A 69 -13.33 -0.51 -3.81
N MET A 70 -12.55 0.49 -4.22
CA MET A 70 -12.81 1.86 -3.81
C MET A 70 -14.05 2.44 -4.50
N ALA A 71 -14.34 2.05 -5.74
CA ALA A 71 -15.57 2.42 -6.41
C ALA A 71 -16.81 1.86 -5.68
N GLU A 72 -16.77 0.58 -5.27
CA GLU A 72 -17.83 -0.04 -4.44
C GLU A 72 -18.05 0.74 -3.14
N PHE A 73 -16.97 1.00 -2.40
CA PHE A 73 -17.02 1.73 -1.14
C PHE A 73 -17.57 3.17 -1.30
N LEU A 74 -17.13 3.88 -2.33
CA LEU A 74 -17.61 5.24 -2.60
C LEU A 74 -19.10 5.24 -2.95
N ASN A 75 -19.55 4.24 -3.72
CA ASN A 75 -20.96 4.10 -4.08
C ASN A 75 -21.84 3.82 -2.84
N GLU A 76 -21.38 2.97 -1.92
CA GLU A 76 -22.08 2.71 -0.64
C GLU A 76 -22.17 3.96 0.26
N LYS A 77 -21.15 4.84 0.20
CA LYS A 77 -21.09 6.06 1.03
C LYS A 77 -21.65 7.30 0.35
N GLY A 78 -22.16 7.19 -0.88
CA GLY A 78 -22.72 8.31 -1.62
C GLY A 78 -21.70 9.38 -2.03
N TYR A 79 -20.43 9.00 -2.21
CA TYR A 79 -19.30 9.85 -2.66
C TYR A 79 -18.90 11.05 -1.76
N GLU A 80 -19.73 11.38 -0.76
CA GLU A 80 -19.53 12.45 0.22
C GLU A 80 -18.69 11.98 1.41
N ILE A 81 -17.47 11.52 1.13
CA ILE A 81 -16.48 11.19 2.16
C ILE A 81 -15.30 12.16 2.12
N SER A 82 -14.72 12.38 3.30
CA SER A 82 -13.46 13.10 3.45
C SER A 82 -12.29 12.27 2.92
N THR A 83 -11.22 12.95 2.55
CA THR A 83 -10.00 12.28 2.07
C THR A 83 -9.39 11.39 3.15
N GLN A 84 -9.53 11.77 4.42
CA GLN A 84 -9.04 10.96 5.54
C GLN A 84 -9.80 9.62 5.69
N VAL A 85 -11.12 9.63 5.47
CA VAL A 85 -11.92 8.40 5.48
C VAL A 85 -11.50 7.48 4.34
N LEU A 86 -11.28 8.03 3.14
CA LEU A 86 -10.78 7.27 2.00
C LEU A 86 -9.40 6.63 2.29
N LYS A 87 -8.45 7.40 2.81
CA LYS A 87 -7.12 6.90 3.20
C LYS A 87 -7.19 5.78 4.23
N THR A 88 -8.07 5.92 5.22
CA THR A 88 -8.26 4.92 6.28
C THR A 88 -8.80 3.61 5.71
N GLU A 89 -9.78 3.67 4.80
CA GLU A 89 -10.35 2.48 4.19
C GLU A 89 -9.34 1.78 3.26
N LEU A 90 -8.57 2.54 2.49
CA LEU A 90 -7.47 2.01 1.68
C LEU A 90 -6.45 1.26 2.54
N GLN A 91 -5.99 1.88 3.63
CA GLN A 91 -5.10 1.20 4.56
C GLN A 91 -5.75 -0.06 5.13
N LYS A 92 -6.97 0.01 5.66
CA LYS A 92 -7.66 -1.15 6.23
C LYS A 92 -7.73 -2.34 5.26
N ARG A 93 -7.96 -2.09 3.97
CA ARG A 93 -8.12 -3.16 2.96
C ARG A 93 -6.82 -3.69 2.38
N PHE A 94 -5.78 -2.86 2.31
CA PHE A 94 -4.56 -3.19 1.57
C PHE A 94 -3.30 -3.24 2.43
N LEU A 95 -3.36 -2.83 3.71
CA LEU A 95 -2.26 -2.91 4.67
C LEU A 95 -1.79 -4.35 4.92
N SER A 96 -2.64 -5.35 4.66
CA SER A 96 -2.31 -6.77 4.77
C SER A 96 -1.92 -7.43 3.44
N LYS A 97 -2.28 -6.88 2.27
CA LYS A 97 -2.06 -7.56 0.98
C LYS A 97 -0.62 -7.48 0.48
N GLY A 98 0.14 -6.46 0.89
CA GLY A 98 1.57 -6.29 0.52
C GLY A 98 2.56 -6.99 1.46
N ARG A 99 2.09 -7.52 2.59
CA ARG A 99 2.87 -8.42 3.42
C ARG A 99 2.38 -9.80 3.08
N THR A 100 3.23 -10.64 2.47
CA THR A 100 3.12 -12.09 2.69
C THR A 100 2.68 -12.28 4.13
N ASP A 101 1.55 -12.95 4.35
CA ASP A 101 1.04 -13.21 5.69
C ASP A 101 2.12 -13.98 6.46
N VAL A 102 3.02 -13.22 7.08
CA VAL A 102 4.02 -13.70 8.01
C VAL A 102 3.21 -14.03 9.24
N THR A 103 2.66 -15.23 9.21
CA THR A 103 2.02 -15.84 10.35
C THR A 103 3.13 -16.48 11.18
N LEU A 104 2.90 -16.53 12.49
CA LEU A 104 3.76 -17.32 13.36
C LEU A 104 3.88 -18.76 12.86
N SER A 105 2.78 -19.30 12.29
CA SER A 105 2.75 -20.63 11.68
C SER A 105 3.71 -20.76 10.48
N SER A 106 3.71 -19.83 9.52
CA SER A 106 4.61 -19.89 8.37
C SER A 106 6.07 -19.76 8.76
N PHE A 107 6.38 -18.98 9.80
CA PHE A 107 7.73 -18.86 10.34
C PHE A 107 8.21 -20.12 11.06
N ILE A 108 7.37 -20.76 11.88
CA ILE A 108 7.72 -22.01 12.58
C ILE A 108 7.98 -23.15 11.57
N HIS A 109 7.15 -23.26 10.54
CA HIS A 109 7.21 -24.36 9.57
C HIS A 109 8.17 -24.10 8.40
N VAL A 110 8.85 -22.95 8.38
CA VAL A 110 9.79 -22.63 7.30
C VAL A 110 10.91 -23.68 7.24
N GLN A 111 11.28 -24.11 6.04
CA GLN A 111 12.38 -25.07 5.87
C GLN A 111 13.73 -24.39 6.17
N THR A 112 14.76 -25.20 6.39
CA THR A 112 16.14 -24.69 6.52
C THR A 112 16.52 -23.94 5.24
N GLN A 113 17.06 -22.74 5.38
CA GLN A 113 17.35 -21.86 4.24
C GLN A 113 18.58 -22.37 3.49
N LYS A 114 18.57 -22.35 2.15
CA LYS A 114 19.65 -22.94 1.35
C LYS A 114 20.82 -21.98 1.16
N ASN A 115 20.55 -20.69 1.15
CA ASN A 115 21.52 -19.64 0.88
C ASN A 115 21.33 -18.43 1.80
N ARG A 116 22.30 -17.52 1.75
CA ARG A 116 22.33 -16.31 2.57
C ARG A 116 21.13 -15.38 2.32
N GLU A 117 20.62 -15.32 1.09
CA GLU A 117 19.56 -14.39 0.73
C GLU A 117 18.20 -14.86 1.22
N GLU A 118 17.92 -16.15 1.09
CA GLU A 118 16.82 -16.83 1.77
C GLU A 118 16.88 -16.62 3.29
N PHE A 119 18.08 -16.76 3.89
CA PHE A 119 18.25 -16.50 5.31
C PHE A 119 18.00 -15.03 5.72
N LYS A 120 18.38 -14.05 4.90
CA LYS A 120 18.03 -12.64 5.18
C LYS A 120 16.52 -12.39 5.18
N ILE A 121 15.78 -13.08 4.31
CA ILE A 121 14.31 -13.01 4.28
C ILE A 121 13.72 -13.59 5.57
N LEU A 122 14.25 -14.72 6.04
CA LEU A 122 13.88 -15.31 7.34
C LEU A 122 14.11 -14.33 8.50
N LEU A 123 15.27 -13.65 8.54
CA LEU A 123 15.58 -12.69 9.60
C LEU A 123 14.63 -11.48 9.59
N ARG A 124 14.29 -10.95 8.40
CA ARG A 124 13.29 -9.88 8.27
C ARG A 124 11.92 -10.31 8.78
N THR A 125 11.52 -11.54 8.44
CA THR A 125 10.28 -12.18 8.90
C THR A 125 10.24 -12.28 10.43
N ALA A 126 11.34 -12.72 11.04
CA ALA A 126 11.49 -12.79 12.50
C ALA A 126 11.35 -11.41 13.15
N THR A 127 12.03 -10.38 12.63
CA THR A 127 11.94 -9.00 13.15
C THR A 127 10.51 -8.46 13.12
N VAL A 128 9.75 -8.76 12.07
CA VAL A 128 8.34 -8.37 11.98
C VAL A 128 7.51 -9.10 13.04
N LEU A 129 7.72 -10.39 13.26
CA LEU A 129 7.02 -11.14 14.31
C LEU A 129 7.38 -10.67 15.73
N ALA A 130 8.64 -10.32 15.96
CA ALA A 130 9.12 -9.78 17.23
C ALA A 130 8.46 -8.43 17.53
N SER A 131 8.36 -7.55 16.54
CA SER A 131 7.69 -6.24 16.68
C SER A 131 6.20 -6.37 17.04
N LYS A 132 5.58 -7.50 16.72
CA LYS A 132 4.18 -7.83 17.03
C LYS A 132 4.02 -8.55 18.38
N GLY A 133 5.10 -8.86 19.09
CA GLY A 133 5.06 -9.56 20.37
C GLY A 133 4.50 -11.00 20.28
N MET A 134 4.59 -11.64 19.11
CA MET A 134 3.94 -12.95 18.88
C MET A 134 4.68 -14.14 19.50
N MET A 135 5.93 -13.96 19.95
CA MET A 135 6.79 -15.03 20.49
C MET A 135 7.88 -14.42 21.38
N SER A 136 8.37 -15.18 22.37
CA SER A 136 9.52 -14.79 23.17
C SER A 136 10.80 -14.68 22.32
N TYR A 137 11.69 -13.78 22.69
CA TYR A 137 12.96 -13.59 21.98
C TYR A 137 13.79 -14.88 21.92
N GLU A 138 13.84 -15.63 23.02
CA GLU A 138 14.57 -16.90 23.09
C GLU A 138 14.05 -17.96 22.11
N ALA A 139 12.72 -18.15 22.03
CA ALA A 139 12.13 -19.10 21.10
C ALA A 139 12.40 -18.69 19.65
N MET A 140 12.39 -17.39 19.36
CA MET A 140 12.70 -16.88 18.04
C MET A 140 14.16 -17.13 17.64
N CYS A 141 15.11 -16.89 18.56
CA CYS A 141 16.52 -17.19 18.36
C CYS A 141 16.77 -18.68 18.09
N GLN A 142 16.13 -19.57 18.87
CA GLN A 142 16.22 -21.02 18.67
C GLN A 142 15.75 -21.43 17.27
N ILE A 143 14.63 -20.89 16.78
CA ILE A 143 14.14 -21.17 15.43
C ILE A 143 15.14 -20.66 14.39
N ILE A 144 15.63 -19.43 14.51
CA ILE A 144 16.58 -18.85 13.56
C ILE A 144 17.85 -19.72 13.48
N ILE A 145 18.42 -20.11 14.62
CA ILE A 145 19.63 -20.95 14.71
C ILE A 145 19.42 -22.29 13.99
N ASN A 146 18.27 -22.93 14.22
CA ASN A 146 17.96 -24.22 13.59
C ASN A 146 17.81 -24.13 12.07
N LYS A 147 17.51 -22.93 11.53
CA LYS A 147 17.25 -22.69 10.10
C LYS A 147 18.42 -22.01 9.38
N VAL A 148 19.55 -21.79 10.04
CA VAL A 148 20.79 -21.28 9.43
C VAL A 148 21.22 -22.21 8.29
N PRO A 149 21.56 -21.68 7.10
CA PRO A 149 22.15 -22.48 6.03
C PRO A 149 23.43 -23.19 6.48
N GLU A 150 23.62 -24.45 6.11
CA GLU A 150 24.80 -25.22 6.50
C GLU A 150 26.11 -24.54 6.10
N ALA A 151 26.15 -23.88 4.95
CA ALA A 151 27.30 -23.08 4.48
C ALA A 151 27.66 -21.90 5.41
N LEU A 152 26.80 -21.54 6.35
CA LEU A 152 27.01 -20.48 7.35
C LEU A 152 27.15 -21.04 8.78
N LYS A 153 26.91 -22.34 8.98
CA LYS A 153 27.19 -23.03 10.25
C LYS A 153 28.67 -23.33 10.32
N PHE A 154 29.46 -22.31 10.61
CA PHE A 154 30.84 -22.54 11.04
C PHE A 154 30.81 -22.78 12.54
N PHE A 155 31.30 -23.97 12.93
CA PHE A 155 31.47 -24.50 14.29
C PHE A 155 30.23 -25.17 14.91
#